data_AF-W4RIB0-F1
#
_entry.id   AF-W4RIB0-F1
#
_cell.length_a   1.000
_cell.length_b   1.000
_cell.length_c   1.000
_cell.angle_alpha   90.00
_cell.angle_beta   90.00
_cell.angle_gamma   90.00
#
_symmetry.space_group_name_H-M   'P 1'
#
loop_
_entity.id
_entity.type
_entity.pdbx_description
1 polymer ?
#
loop_
_entity_poly.entity_id
_entity_poly.type
_entity_poly.pdbx_seq_one_letter_code
_entity_poly.pdbx_strand_id
1 'polypeptide(L)'
;MYLFIAKKNYWIAVIPGMFMTAATTSYILNAPIGFGQSLTVSNIGALIVTVAITVIFFNAAKKARTKNIPLEEDISNYNKVA
;
A
#
# COMPACT_ATOMS: atom_id res chain seq x y z
N MET A 1 7.32 1.32 0.79
CA MET A 1 7.97 1.23 2.12
C MET A 1 8.95 2.39 2.36
N TYR A 2 9.73 2.77 1.34
CA TYR A 2 10.74 3.84 1.37
C TYR A 2 10.34 5.10 2.16
N LEU A 3 9.29 5.82 1.73
CA LEU A 3 8.85 7.07 2.37
C LEU A 3 8.50 6.91 3.86
N PHE A 4 7.96 5.75 4.24
CA PHE A 4 7.64 5.44 5.64
C PHE A 4 8.91 5.23 6.48
N ILE A 5 9.91 4.54 5.94
CA ILE A 5 11.22 4.34 6.60
C ILE A 5 11.96 5.67 6.70
N ALA A 6 11.94 6.46 5.62
CA ALA A 6 12.53 7.80 5.53
C ALA A 6 11.85 8.87 6.42
N LYS A 7 10.76 8.52 7.13
CA LYS A 7 9.95 9.44 7.94
C LYS A 7 9.45 10.67 7.15
N LYS A 8 9.19 10.49 5.85
CA LYS A 8 8.61 11.51 4.95
C LYS A 8 7.12 11.26 4.78
N ASN A 9 6.44 12.15 4.04
CA ASN A 9 5.01 12.05 3.79
C ASN A 9 4.67 10.82 2.91
N TYR A 10 4.48 9.67 3.54
CA TYR A 10 4.17 8.40 2.86
C TYR A 10 2.72 8.31 2.37
N TRP A 11 1.83 9.21 2.83
CA TRP A 11 0.41 9.18 2.47
C TRP A 11 0.18 9.39 0.97
N ILE A 12 1.07 10.14 0.31
CA ILE A 12 1.04 10.36 -1.15
C ILE A 12 1.13 9.04 -1.93
N ALA A 13 1.79 8.02 -1.38
CA ALA A 13 1.90 6.70 -2.00
C ALA A 13 0.84 5.72 -1.47
N VAL A 14 0.53 5.77 -0.17
CA VAL A 14 -0.38 4.81 0.46
C VAL A 14 -1.83 5.02 0.02
N ILE A 15 -2.32 6.26 -0.07
CA ILE A 15 -3.72 6.53 -0.42
C ILE A 15 -4.05 6.06 -1.85
N PRO A 16 -3.30 6.47 -2.90
CA PRO A 16 -3.53 5.93 -4.24
C PRO A 16 -3.31 4.42 -4.30
N GLY A 17 -2.32 3.90 -3.58
CA GLY A 17 -2.04 2.46 -3.53
C GLY A 17 -3.20 1.62 -2.97
N MET A 18 -3.85 2.07 -1.89
CA MET A 18 -5.03 1.40 -1.34
C MET A 18 -6.21 1.43 -2.31
N PHE A 19 -6.46 2.58 -2.95
CA PHE A 19 -7.52 2.69 -3.96
C PHE A 19 -7.30 1.75 -5.14
N MET A 20 -6.07 1.72 -5.68
CA MET A 20 -5.72 0.81 -6.77
C MET A 20 -5.85 -0.65 -6.34
N THR A 21 -5.46 -1.00 -5.12
CA THR A 21 -5.61 -2.36 -4.59
C THR A 21 -7.09 -2.77 -4.52
N ALA A 22 -7.95 -1.89 -4.02
CA ALA A 22 -9.39 -2.15 -3.96
C ALA A 22 -10.01 -2.27 -5.36
N ALA A 23 -9.69 -1.36 -6.27
CA ALA A 23 -10.19 -1.36 -7.64
C ALA A 23 -9.75 -2.63 -8.41
N THR A 24 -8.46 -2.96 -8.36
CA THR A 24 -7.92 -4.17 -9.02
C THR A 24 -8.49 -5.44 -8.41
N THR A 25 -8.61 -5.53 -7.08
CA THR A 25 -9.20 -6.73 -6.45
C THR A 25 -10.68 -6.88 -6.80
N SER A 26 -11.44 -5.79 -6.77
CA SER A 26 -12.86 -5.83 -7.16
C SER A 26 -13.00 -6.26 -8.62
N TYR A 27 -12.15 -5.76 -9.51
CA TYR A 27 -12.14 -6.20 -10.92
C TYR A 27 -11.81 -7.69 -11.06
N ILE A 28 -10.79 -8.20 -10.37
CA ILE A 28 -10.44 -9.62 -10.39
C ILE A 28 -11.61 -10.48 -9.89
N LEU A 29 -12.33 -10.04 -8.86
CA LEU A 29 -13.47 -10.77 -8.31
C LEU A 29 -14.71 -10.70 -9.21
N ASN A 30 -15.00 -9.54 -9.79
CA ASN A 30 -16.25 -9.29 -10.54
C ASN A 30 -16.18 -9.71 -12.01
N ALA A 31 -15.05 -9.49 -12.67
CA ALA A 31 -14.95 -9.66 -14.12
C ALA A 31 -15.25 -11.11 -14.55
N PRO A 32 -15.89 -11.34 -15.71
CA PRO A 32 -16.17 -12.68 -16.22
C PRO A 32 -14.92 -13.53 -16.48
N ILE A 33 -13.79 -12.88 -16.81
CA ILE A 33 -12.48 -13.54 -16.96
C ILE A 33 -11.77 -13.80 -15.63
N GLY A 34 -12.27 -13.21 -14.55
CA GLY A 34 -11.80 -13.40 -13.18
C GLY A 34 -12.66 -14.45 -12.46
N PHE A 35 -13.16 -14.10 -11.27
CA PHE A 35 -14.02 -15.00 -10.48
C PHE A 35 -15.53 -14.87 -10.79
N GLY A 36 -15.93 -13.93 -11.66
CA GLY A 36 -17.31 -13.76 -12.12
C GLY A 36 -18.34 -13.49 -11.01
N GLN A 37 -17.92 -12.95 -9.86
CA GLN A 37 -18.79 -12.71 -8.72
C GLN A 37 -19.67 -11.47 -8.92
N SER A 38 -20.77 -11.38 -8.17
CA SER A 38 -21.59 -10.16 -8.15
C SER A 38 -20.79 -8.95 -7.64
N LEU A 39 -21.19 -7.75 -8.04
CA LEU A 39 -20.49 -6.52 -7.66
C LEU A 39 -20.45 -6.32 -6.13
N THR A 40 -21.53 -6.67 -5.43
CA THR A 40 -21.60 -6.59 -3.96
C THR A 40 -20.58 -7.52 -3.29
N VAL A 41 -20.52 -8.79 -3.70
CA VAL A 41 -19.56 -9.76 -3.15
C VAL A 41 -18.13 -9.34 -3.46
N SER A 42 -17.89 -8.86 -4.68
CA SER A 42 -16.58 -8.41 -5.15
C SER A 42 -16.08 -7.20 -4.37
N ASN A 43 -16.95 -6.23 -4.08
CA ASN A 43 -16.58 -5.05 -3.30
C ASN A 43 -16.28 -5.40 -1.83
N ILE A 44 -17.05 -6.30 -1.21
CA ILE A 44 -16.77 -6.79 0.14
C ILE A 44 -15.42 -7.52 0.17
N GLY A 45 -15.17 -8.42 -0.78
CA GLY A 45 -13.90 -9.14 -0.89
C GLY A 45 -12.72 -8.19 -1.12
N ALA A 46 -12.88 -7.19 -2.00
CA ALA A 46 -11.87 -6.18 -2.28
C ALA A 46 -11.51 -5.35 -1.04
N LEU A 47 -12.49 -4.97 -0.22
CA LEU A 47 -12.24 -4.26 1.04
C LEU A 47 -11.45 -5.13 2.01
N ILE A 48 -11.84 -6.40 2.19
CA ILE A 48 -11.14 -7.34 3.08
C ILE A 48 -9.67 -7.48 2.66
N VAL A 49 -9.43 -7.72 1.36
CA VAL A 49 -8.08 -7.86 0.80
C VAL A 49 -7.27 -6.58 0.97
N THR A 50 -7.87 -5.42 0.69
CA THR A 50 -7.20 -4.12 0.82
C THR A 50 -6.77 -3.86 2.26
N VAL A 51 -7.65 -4.13 3.24
CA VAL A 51 -7.31 -4.02 4.67
C VAL A 51 -6.20 -4.99 5.05
N ALA A 52 -6.28 -6.26 4.63
CA ALA A 52 -5.26 -7.26 4.92
C ALA A 52 -3.89 -6.86 4.39
N ILE A 53 -3.80 -6.47 3.11
CA ILE A 53 -2.56 -6.01 2.47
C ILE A 53 -2.01 -4.77 3.17
N THR A 54 -2.88 -3.82 3.54
CA THR A 54 -2.47 -2.60 4.22
C THR A 54 -1.85 -2.90 5.59
N VAL A 55 -2.48 -3.79 6.37
CA VAL A 55 -1.95 -4.22 7.67
C VAL A 55 -0.61 -4.94 7.52
N ILE A 56 -0.49 -5.87 6.56
CA ILE A 56 0.76 -6.57 6.25
C ILE A 56 1.86 -5.57 5.87
N PHE A 57 1.55 -4.61 5.00
CA PHE A 57 2.48 -3.57 4.57
C PHE A 57 3.00 -2.76 5.75
N PHE A 58 2.13 -2.26 6.64
CA PHE A 58 2.57 -1.47 7.79
C PHE A 58 3.33 -2.29 8.83
N ASN A 59 2.99 -3.55 9.03
CA ASN A 59 3.75 -4.45 9.90
C ASN A 59 5.17 -4.68 9.36
N ALA A 60 5.29 -4.95 8.06
CA ALA A 60 6.58 -5.08 7.38
C ALA A 60 7.37 -3.75 7.42
N ALA A 61 6.71 -2.62 7.17
CA ALA A 61 7.33 -1.30 7.17
C ALA A 61 7.84 -0.89 8.57
N LYS A 62 7.10 -1.20 9.64
CA LYS A 62 7.56 -1.00 11.02
C LYS A 62 8.78 -1.88 11.34
N LYS A 63 8.77 -3.14 10.92
CA LYS A 63 9.91 -4.05 11.09
C LYS A 63 11.14 -3.58 10.33
N ALA A 64 10.98 -3.09 9.10
CA ALA A 64 12.08 -2.53 8.31
C ALA A 64 12.66 -1.25 8.94
N ARG A 65 11.78 -0.37 9.44
CA ARG A 65 12.19 0.85 10.12
C ARG A 65 12.94 0.59 11.42
N THR A 66 12.50 -0.37 12.24
CA THR A 66 13.18 -0.74 13.49
C THR A 66 14.55 -1.38 13.26
N LYS A 67 14.73 -2.07 12.13
CA LYS A 67 16.03 -2.62 11.72
C LYS A 67 17.01 -1.57 11.17
N ASN A 68 16.64 -0.28 11.15
CA ASN A 68 17.43 0.81 10.58
C ASN A 68 18.04 0.43 9.22
N ILE A 69 17.25 -0.21 8.35
CA ILE A 69 17.70 -0.57 7.01
C ILE A 69 18.15 0.72 6.33
N PRO A 70 19.42 0.82 5.90
CA PRO A 70 19.92 2.03 5.26
C PRO A 70 19.10 2.28 4.00
N LEU A 71 18.74 3.55 3.80
CA LEU A 71 18.14 3.97 2.55
C LEU A 71 19.22 3.89 1.46
N GLU A 72 18.84 3.41 0.29
CA GLU A 72 19.75 3.34 -0.87
C GLU A 72 20.22 4.73 -1.31
N GLU A 73 19.41 5.76 -1.03
CA GLU A 73 19.73 7.16 -1.29
C GLU A 73 19.96 7.94 0.01
N ASP A 74 20.99 8.78 0.02
CA ASP A 74 21.23 9.73 1.11
C ASP A 74 20.29 10.95 0.99
N ILE A 75 19.30 10.98 1.88
CA ILE A 75 18.31 12.05 1.97
C ILE A 75 18.63 13.10 3.04
N SER A 76 19.85 13.12 3.60
CA SER A 76 20.26 14.01 4.69
C SER A 76 20.15 15.50 4.34
N ASN A 77 20.28 15.85 3.06
CA ASN A 77 20.20 17.24 2.58
C ASN A 77 18.79 17.69 2.17
N TYR A 78 17.76 16.82 2.25
CA TYR A 78 16.41 17.14 1.77
C TYR A 78 15.80 18.40 2.40
N ASN A 79 16.08 18.67 3.67
CA ASN A 79 15.55 19.86 4.36
C ASN A 79 16.41 21.13 4.16
N LYS A 80 17.57 21.04 3.51
CA LYS A 80 18.46 22.20 3.29
C LYS A 80 18.17 22.94 1.98
N VAL A 81 17.32 22.36 1.14
CA VAL A 81 16.96 22.89 -0.19
C VAL A 81 15.57 23.54 -0.22
N ALA A 82 14.89 23.60 0.94
CA ALA A 82 13.57 24.19 1.11
C ALA A 82 13.64 25.52 1.85
#